data_AF-A0A183NUJ0-F1
#
_entry.id   AF-A0A183NUJ0-F1
#
_cell.length_a   1.000
_cell.length_b   1.000
_cell.length_c   1.000
_cell.angle_alpha   90.00
_cell.angle_beta   90.00
_cell.angle_gamma   90.00
#
_symmetry.space_group_name_H-M   'P 1'
#
loop_
_entity.id
_entity.type
_entity.pdbx_description
1 polymer ?
#
loop_
_entity_poly.entity_id
_entity_poly.type
_entity_poly.pdbx_seq_one_letter_code
_entity_poly.pdbx_strand_id
1 'polypeptide(L)' 'MDFYRRLNAHHETQGFQHEQSGLPLLFTGAFVYLSGVIFFKLDGHIPLAHAIWHCCVFIATFLQFNAVDTFLLTN' A
#
# COMPACT_ATOMS: atom_id res chain seq x y z
N MET A 1 32.86 13.68 19.61
CA MET A 1 31.96 12.51 19.60
C MET A 1 30.48 12.86 19.41
N ASP A 2 30.00 14.03 19.83
CA ASP A 2 28.59 14.42 19.64
C ASP A 2 28.19 14.69 18.19
N PHE A 3 29.10 15.22 17.36
CA PHE A 3 28.84 15.44 15.94
C PHE A 3 28.60 14.12 15.18
N TYR A 4 29.41 13.10 15.47
CA TYR A 4 29.26 11.77 14.87
C TYR A 4 27.97 11.07 15.31
N ARG A 5 27.57 11.25 16.58
CA ARG A 5 26.30 10.73 17.11
C ARG A 5 25.08 11.41 16.46
N ARG A 6 25.16 12.72 16.19
CA ARG A 6 24.10 13.45 15.47
C ARG A 6 24.02 13.05 13.99
N LEU A 7 25.15 12.82 13.32
CA LEU A 7 25.16 12.34 11.94
C LEU A 7 24.55 10.94 11.80
N ASN A 8 24.88 10.01 12.70
CA ASN A 8 24.26 8.68 12.70
C ASN A 8 22.74 8.77 12.95
N ALA A 9 22.28 9.61 13.88
CA ALA A 9 20.85 9.80 14.13
C ALA A 9 20.10 10.36 12.91
N HIS A 10 20.73 11.26 12.13
CA HIS A 10 20.16 11.74 10.87
C HIS A 10 20.12 10.66 9.79
N HIS A 11 21.15 9.82 9.66
CA HIS A 11 21.14 8.70 8.71
C HIS A 11 20.11 7.63 9.07
N GLU A 12 19.97 7.29 10.35
CA GLU A 12 18.99 6.32 10.84
C GLU A 12 17.56 6.83 10.63
N THR A 13 17.31 8.12 10.87
CA THR A 13 15.99 8.72 10.61
C THR A 13 15.67 8.82 9.11
N GLN A 14 16.64 9.12 8.26
CA GLN A 14 16.44 9.15 6.80
C GLN A 14 16.18 7.73 6.25
N GLY A 15 16.93 6.72 6.69
CA GLY A 15 16.69 5.32 6.32
C GLY A 15 15.30 4.84 6.75
N PHE A 16 14.87 5.18 7.97
CA PHE A 16 13.55 4.82 8.48
C PHE A 16 12.39 5.49 7.72
N GLN A 17 12.50 6.79 7.42
CA GLN A 17 11.47 7.50 6.64
C GLN A 17 11.34 6.97 5.22
N HIS A 18 12.46 6.56 4.62
CA HIS A 18 12.50 5.95 3.31
C HIS A 18 11.75 4.61 3.28
N GLU A 19 12.03 3.74 4.25
CA GLU A 19 11.38 2.43 4.38
C GLU A 19 9.87 2.54 4.68
N GLN A 20 9.47 3.58 5.41
CA GLN A 20 8.07 3.81 5.75
C GLN A 20 7.24 4.47 4.66
N SER A 21 7.86 5.08 3.64
CA SER A 21 7.13 5.82 2.62
C SER A 21 6.29 4.93 1.67
N GLY A 22 6.69 3.66 1.49
CA GLY A 22 5.93 2.68 0.72
C GLY A 22 4.81 1.96 1.48
N LEU A 23 4.90 1.90 2.82
CA LEU A 23 3.89 1.28 3.68
C LEU A 23 2.48 1.89 3.55
N PRO A 24 2.28 3.22 3.56
CA PRO A 24 0.94 3.80 3.44
C PRO A 24 0.28 3.49 2.09
N LEU A 25 1.05 3.38 1.00
CA LEU A 25 0.52 3.00 -0.31
C LEU A 25 0.06 1.53 -0.31
N LEU A 26 0.86 0.64 0.29
CA LEU A 26 0.51 -0.78 0.47
C LEU A 26 -0.73 -0.96 1.36
N PHE A 27 -0.81 -0.24 2.48
CA PHE A 27 -1.98 -0.27 3.37
C PHE A 27 -3.24 0.25 2.68
N THR A 28 -3.11 1.29 1.85
CA THR A 28 -4.24 1.80 1.05
C THR A 28 -4.74 0.75 0.07
N GLY A 29 -3.83 0.05 -0.63
CA GLY A 29 -4.19 -1.08 -1.49
C GLY A 29 -4.88 -2.22 -0.73
N ALA A 30 -4.38 -2.59 0.45
CA ALA A 30 -5.00 -3.60 1.29
C ALA A 30 -6.40 -3.21 1.77
N PHE A 31 -6.62 -1.93 2.10
CA PHE A 31 -7.94 -1.42 2.51
C PHE A 31 -8.97 -1.47 1.37
N VAL A 32 -8.55 -1.12 0.15
CA VAL A 32 -9.37 -1.22 -1.07
C VAL A 32 -9.69 -2.68 -1.41
N TYR A 33 -8.75 -3.60 -1.17
CA TYR A 33 -9.00 -5.03 -1.34
C TYR A 33 -10.06 -5.54 -0.34
N LEU A 34 -9.92 -5.18 0.94
CA LEU A 34 -10.87 -5.53 2.00
C LEU A 34 -12.28 -4.99 1.73
N SER A 35 -12.41 -3.76 1.23
CA SER A 35 -13.72 -3.22 0.82
C SER A 35 -14.32 -4.01 -0.34
N GLY A 36 -13.50 -4.45 -1.31
CA GLY A 36 -13.92 -5.37 -2.37
C GLY A 36 -14.50 -6.68 -1.82
N VAL A 37 -13.86 -7.31 -0.83
CA VAL A 37 -14.33 -8.57 -0.24
C VAL A 37 -15.73 -8.44 0.38
N ILE A 38 -16.11 -7.25 0.87
CA ILE A 38 -17.46 -6.99 1.37
C ILE A 38 -18.48 -7.08 0.23
N PHE A 39 -18.18 -6.51 -0.95
CA PHE A 39 -19.03 -6.62 -2.14
C PHE A 39 -19.12 -8.06 -2.66
N PHE A 40 -18.04 -8.85 -2.54
CA PHE A 40 -18.07 -10.28 -2.87
C PHE A 40 -19.05 -11.07 -1.98
N LYS A 41 -19.15 -10.76 -0.68
CA LYS A 41 -20.14 -11.39 0.21
C LYS A 41 -21.58 -10.94 -0.03
N LEU A 42 -21.78 -9.81 -0.72
CA LEU A 42 -23.09 -9.30 -1.13
C LEU A 42 -23.51 -9.83 -2.51
N ASP A 43 -22.69 -10.66 -3.16
CA ASP A 43 -22.99 -11.29 -4.44
C ASP A 43 -24.18 -12.24 -4.26
N GLY A 44 -25.34 -11.84 -4.80
CA GLY A 44 -26.63 -12.49 -4.58
C GLY A 44 -27.73 -11.56 -4.05
N HIS A 45 -27.38 -10.44 -3.41
CA HIS A 45 -28.34 -9.42 -2.97
C HIS A 45 -28.37 -8.20 -3.91
N ILE A 46 -27.25 -7.89 -4.57
CA ILE A 46 -27.14 -6.78 -5.51
C ILE A 46 -26.76 -7.35 -6.89
N PRO A 47 -27.58 -7.17 -7.95
CA PRO A 47 -27.14 -7.52 -9.30
C PRO A 47 -25.93 -6.65 -9.66
N LEU A 48 -24.88 -7.25 -10.26
CA LEU A 48 -23.59 -6.61 -10.61
C LEU A 48 -22.56 -6.47 -9.47
N ALA A 49 -22.80 -7.01 -8.27
CA ALA A 49 -21.83 -6.98 -7.17
C ALA A 49 -20.47 -7.62 -7.53
N HIS A 50 -20.50 -8.74 -8.27
CA HIS A 50 -19.30 -9.42 -8.76
C HIS A 50 -18.41 -8.53 -9.65
N ALA A 51 -18.99 -7.70 -10.52
CA ALA A 51 -18.21 -6.83 -11.41
C ALA A 51 -17.59 -5.64 -10.66
N ILE A 52 -18.31 -5.10 -9.67
CA ILE A 52 -17.79 -4.05 -8.78
C ILE A 52 -16.62 -4.60 -7.95
N TRP A 53 -16.75 -5.84 -7.47
CA TRP A 53 -15.65 -6.53 -6.78
C TRP A 53 -14.39 -6.64 -7.66
N HIS A 54 -14.52 -7.05 -8.92
CA HIS A 54 -13.39 -7.10 -9.86
C HIS A 54 -12.72 -5.74 -10.04
N CYS A 55 -13.48 -4.65 -10.18
CA CYS A 55 -12.93 -3.30 -10.27
C CYS A 55 -12.15 -2.91 -9.00
N CYS A 56 -12.68 -3.19 -7.81
CA CYS A 56 -11.98 -2.91 -6.55
C CYS A 56 -10.69 -3.72 -6.42
N VAL A 57 -10.72 -5.01 -6.75
CA VAL A 57 -9.54 -5.88 -6.72
C VAL A 57 -8.48 -5.41 -7.73
N PHE A 58 -8.88 -5.03 -8.94
CA PHE A 58 -7.95 -4.50 -9.94
C PHE A 58 -7.25 -3.23 -9.45
N ILE A 59 -7.99 -2.29 -8.88
CA ILE A 59 -7.43 -1.03 -8.32
C ILE A 59 -6.49 -1.33 -7.14
N ALA A 60 -6.88 -2.23 -6.22
CA ALA A 60 -6.05 -2.62 -5.09
C ALA A 60 -4.72 -3.28 -5.53
N THR A 61 -4.77 -4.12 -6.56
CA THR A 61 -3.58 -4.82 -7.09
C THR A 61 -2.68 -3.85 -7.83
N PHE A 62 -3.26 -2.91 -8.58
CA PHE A 62 -2.53 -1.83 -9.24
C PHE A 62 -1.81 -0.91 -8.24
N LEU A 63 -2.49 -0.49 -7.17
CA LEU A 63 -1.88 0.32 -6.09
C LEU A 63 -0.71 -0.41 -5.41
N GLN A 64 -0.87 -1.70 -5.11
CA GLN A 64 0.21 -2.50 -4.53
C GLN A 64 1.39 -2.68 -5.49
N PHE A 65 1.11 -2.88 -6.79
CA PHE A 65 2.16 -3.00 -7.80
C PHE A 65 2.95 -1.69 -7.96
N ASN A 66 2.26 -0.53 -8.00
CA ASN A 66 2.92 0.78 -8.05
C ASN A 66 3.75 1.04 -6.78
N ALA A 67 3.28 0.60 -5.61
CA ALA A 67 4.07 0.70 -4.38
C ALA A 67 5.37 -0.11 -4.49
N VAL A 68 5.30 -1.36 -4.96
CA VAL A 68 6.50 -2.19 -5.13
C VAL A 68 7.43 -1.60 -6.20
N ASP A 69 6.90 -1.15 -7.34
CA ASP A 69 7.71 -0.57 -8.42
C ASP A 69 8.44 0.71 -7.97
N THR A 70 7.73 1.60 -7.25
CA THR A 70 8.27 2.90 -6.83
C THR A 70 9.23 2.79 -5.65
N PHE A 71 8.96 1.88 -4.69
CA PHE A 71 9.72 1.81 -3.43
C PHE A 71 10.74 0.66 -3.38
N LEU A 72 10.62 -0.38 -4.21
CA LEU A 72 11.53 -1.53 -4.22
C LEU A 72 12.35 -1.66 -5.52
N LEU A 73 11.83 -1.26 -6.68
CA LEU A 73 12.51 -1.46 -7.98
C LEU A 73 13.16 -0.20 -8.54
N THR A 74 12.55 0.96 -8.31
CA THR A 74 13.02 2.26 -8.85
C THR A 74 13.90 3.03 -7.85
N ASN A 75 14.07 2.54 -6.62
CA ASN A 75 14.99 3.10 -5.61
C ASN A 75 16.34 2.40 -5.61
#